data_AF-A0A661UXL0-F1
#
_entry.id   AF-A0A661UXL0-F1
#
_cell.length_a   1.000
_cell.length_b   1.000
_cell.length_c   1.000
_cell.angle_alpha   90.00
_cell.angle_beta   90.00
_cell.angle_gamma   90.00
#
_symmetry.space_group_name_H-M   'P 1'
#
loop_
_entity.id
_entity.type
_entity.pdbx_description
1 polymer ?
#
loop_
_entity_poly.entity_id
_entity_poly.type
_entity_poly.pdbx_seq_one_letter_code
_entity_poly.pdbx_strand_id
1 'polypeptide(L)'
;MEGVHEVHDAQLTTLASGGMELPYIEYGQAEPVVKLVWNGEDYWYHKTLPLKGYGAVMARHIRELEAEGHKPVLARFYERIYIYATGVTPIGAGKPPGS
;
A
#
# COMPACT_ATOMS: atom_id res chain seq x y z
N MET A 1 -12.94 -3.39 2.84
CA MET A 1 -12.11 -3.22 1.64
C MET A 1 -12.55 -4.24 0.62
N GLU A 2 -13.19 -3.80 -0.45
CA GLU A 2 -13.49 -4.61 -1.63
C GLU A 2 -13.12 -3.78 -2.87
N GLY A 3 -12.85 -4.45 -3.99
CA GLY A 3 -12.61 -3.78 -5.27
C GLY A 3 -11.15 -3.53 -5.65
N VAL A 4 -11.00 -2.93 -6.84
CA VAL A 4 -9.74 -2.63 -7.52
C VAL A 4 -9.74 -1.12 -7.85
N HIS A 5 -8.62 -0.45 -7.64
CA HIS A 5 -8.43 0.94 -8.04
C HIS A 5 -7.28 1.01 -9.06
N GLU A 6 -7.59 1.49 -10.26
CA GLU A 6 -6.58 1.81 -11.26
C GLU A 6 -5.98 3.17 -10.92
N VAL A 7 -4.67 3.19 -10.68
CA VAL A 7 -3.92 4.38 -10.25
C VAL A 7 -3.21 4.97 -11.45
N HIS A 8 -3.49 6.24 -11.73
CA HIS A 8 -2.78 7.03 -12.73
C HIS A 8 -1.65 7.84 -12.10
N ASP A 9 -0.58 8.10 -12.85
CA ASP A 9 0.60 8.84 -12.36
C ASP A 9 0.25 10.24 -11.83
N ALA A 10 -0.79 10.89 -12.38
CA ALA A 10 -1.28 12.19 -11.91
C ALA A 10 -1.83 12.16 -10.47
N GLN A 11 -2.14 10.98 -9.94
CA GLN A 11 -2.62 10.77 -8.56
C GLN A 11 -1.49 10.44 -7.58
N LEU A 12 -0.28 10.20 -8.09
CA LEU A 12 0.88 9.87 -7.28
C LEU A 12 1.65 11.12 -6.89
N THR A 13 2.07 11.15 -5.64
CA THR A 13 3.09 12.06 -5.12
C THR A 13 4.16 11.23 -4.41
N THR A 14 5.15 11.90 -3.84
CA THR A 14 6.25 11.25 -3.12
C THR A 14 6.10 11.50 -1.63
N LEU A 15 6.06 10.44 -0.84
CA LEU A 15 6.19 10.55 0.61
C LEU A 15 7.66 10.38 1.01
N ALA A 16 8.25 11.44 1.54
CA ALA A 16 9.58 11.42 2.16
C ALA A 16 9.45 11.23 3.68
N SER A 17 9.85 10.06 4.20
CA SER A 17 9.76 9.76 5.64
C SER A 17 10.77 8.66 6.01
N GLY A 18 11.44 8.77 7.16
CA GLY A 18 12.38 7.73 7.60
C GLY A 18 13.61 7.55 6.70
N GLY A 19 14.01 8.58 5.95
CA GLY A 19 15.17 8.55 5.05
C GLY A 19 14.93 7.83 3.72
N MET A 20 13.68 7.73 3.30
CA MET A 20 13.26 7.07 2.07
C MET A 20 12.17 7.87 1.37
N GLU A 21 12.08 7.70 0.06
CA GLU A 21 11.10 8.34 -0.81
C GLU A 21 10.32 7.24 -1.52
N LEU A 22 8.99 7.27 -1.39
CA LEU A 22 8.12 6.28 -2.01
C LEU A 22 6.95 6.91 -2.75
N PRO A 23 6.46 6.24 -3.82
CA PRO A 23 5.19 6.57 -4.43
C PRO A 23 4.06 6.52 -3.38
N TYR A 24 3.23 7.55 -3.37
CA TYR A 24 2.21 7.76 -2.37
C TYR A 24 0.91 8.30 -2.98
N ILE A 25 -0.21 7.74 -2.53
CA ILE A 25 -1.57 8.16 -2.93
C ILE A 25 -2.28 8.73 -1.71
N GLU A 26 -2.86 9.92 -1.82
CA GLU A 26 -3.76 10.45 -0.78
C GLU A 26 -5.20 10.15 -1.18
N TYR A 27 -5.84 9.22 -0.45
CA TYR A 27 -7.27 9.03 -0.57
C TYR A 27 -7.98 10.19 0.13
N GLY A 28 -8.87 10.85 -0.62
CA GLY A 28 -9.79 11.84 -0.05
C GLY A 28 -10.91 11.16 0.75
N GLN A 29 -12.13 11.25 0.25
CA GLN A 29 -13.30 10.61 0.88
C GLN A 29 -13.50 9.14 0.46
N ALA A 30 -12.75 8.67 -0.55
CA ALA A 30 -12.86 7.30 -1.03
C ALA A 30 -12.10 6.33 -0.11
N GLU A 31 -12.73 5.20 0.23
CA GLU A 31 -12.06 4.16 1.02
C GLU A 31 -10.94 3.48 0.22
N PRO A 32 -9.85 3.07 0.89
CA PRO A 32 -8.79 2.29 0.27
C PRO A 32 -9.29 0.89 -0.11
N VAL A 33 -8.82 0.42 -1.28
CA VAL A 33 -9.19 -0.86 -1.88
C VAL A 33 -8.20 -1.98 -1.52
N VAL A 34 -8.54 -3.23 -1.86
CA VAL A 34 -7.65 -4.39 -1.62
C VAL A 34 -6.52 -4.46 -2.66
N LYS A 35 -6.77 -3.95 -3.87
CA LYS A 35 -5.84 -4.03 -5.00
C LYS A 35 -5.72 -2.68 -5.71
N LEU A 36 -4.49 -2.23 -5.90
CA LEU A 36 -4.17 -1.15 -6.83
C LEU A 36 -3.60 -1.76 -8.11
N VAL A 37 -3.92 -1.15 -9.25
CA VAL A 37 -3.25 -1.44 -10.52
C VAL A 37 -2.52 -0.17 -10.94
N TRP A 38 -1.21 -0.23 -11.05
CA TRP A 38 -0.39 0.91 -11.45
C TRP A 38 0.66 0.46 -12.46
N ASN A 39 0.74 1.17 -13.60
CA ASN A 39 1.65 0.85 -14.70
C ASN A 39 1.55 -0.63 -15.18
N GLY A 40 0.34 -1.19 -15.16
CA GLY A 40 0.09 -2.60 -15.51
C GLY A 40 0.53 -3.62 -14.45
N GLU A 41 1.06 -3.19 -13.31
CA GLU A 41 1.44 -4.05 -12.20
C GLU A 41 0.36 -4.09 -11.12
N ASP A 42 0.21 -5.27 -10.52
CA ASP A 42 -0.75 -5.53 -9.43
C ASP A 42 -0.09 -5.28 -8.08
N TYR A 43 -0.64 -4.33 -7.32
CA TYR A 43 -0.22 -4.00 -5.97
C TYR A 43 -1.30 -4.40 -4.97
N TRP A 44 -1.00 -5.38 -4.14
CA TRP A 44 -1.95 -5.91 -3.16
C TRP A 44 -1.73 -5.29 -1.79
N TYR A 45 -2.82 -5.09 -1.06
CA TYR A 45 -2.77 -4.64 0.32
C TYR A 45 -1.91 -5.59 1.16
N HIS A 46 -0.87 -5.04 1.78
CA HIS A 46 0.06 -5.76 2.64
C HIS A 46 -0.13 -5.41 4.12
N LYS A 47 -0.28 -4.12 4.48
CA LYS A 47 -0.41 -3.71 5.89
C LYS A 47 -0.94 -2.30 6.01
N THR A 48 -1.46 -1.95 7.19
CA THR A 48 -1.71 -0.57 7.59
C THR A 48 -0.99 -0.20 8.90
N LEU A 49 -0.54 1.06 9.00
CA LEU A 49 0.13 1.66 10.14
C LEU A 49 -0.65 2.91 10.61
N PRO A 50 -0.61 3.25 11.91
CA PRO A 50 -1.17 4.52 12.39
C PRO A 50 -0.30 5.69 11.91
N LEU A 51 -0.90 6.80 11.49
CA LEU A 51 -0.18 7.99 11.02
C LEU A 51 0.76 8.58 12.08
N LYS A 52 0.47 8.38 13.37
CA LYS A 52 1.35 8.83 14.45
C LYS A 52 2.50 7.84 14.63
N GLY A 53 3.73 8.32 14.40
CA GLY A 53 4.96 7.55 14.67
C GLY A 53 5.27 6.44 13.66
N TYR A 54 4.58 6.38 12.51
CA TYR A 54 4.79 5.33 11.51
C TYR A 54 6.20 5.28 10.91
N GLY A 55 6.92 6.41 10.81
CA GLY A 55 8.10 6.54 9.95
C GLY A 55 9.16 5.44 10.13
N ALA A 56 9.56 5.15 11.37
CA ALA A 56 10.57 4.11 11.65
C ALA A 56 10.05 2.69 11.36
N VAL A 57 8.78 2.42 11.69
CA VAL A 57 8.14 1.10 11.48
C VAL A 57 7.90 0.86 9.99
N MET A 58 7.45 1.88 9.29
CA MET A 58 7.27 1.87 7.84
C MET A 58 8.59 1.58 7.15
N ALA A 59 9.67 2.31 7.48
CA ALA A 59 10.96 2.12 6.85
C ALA A 59 11.51 0.69 7.00
N ARG A 60 11.27 0.07 8.16
CA ARG A 60 11.59 -1.34 8.36
C ARG A 60 10.81 -2.24 7.41
N HIS A 61 9.49 -2.12 7.37
CA HIS A 61 8.64 -2.97 6.53
C HIS A 61 8.91 -2.82 5.04
N ILE A 62 9.20 -1.60 4.60
CA ILE A 62 9.51 -1.36 3.19
C ILE A 62 10.82 -2.03 2.80
N ARG A 63 11.87 -1.89 3.63
CA ARG A 63 13.16 -2.56 3.36
C ARG A 63 13.03 -4.09 3.34
N GLU A 64 12.19 -4.65 4.20
CA GLU A 64 11.87 -6.09 4.19
C GLU A 64 11.24 -6.49 2.85
N LEU A 65 10.22 -5.75 2.38
CA LEU A 65 9.57 -5.99 1.09
C LEU A 65 10.53 -5.84 -0.11
N GLU A 66 11.34 -4.79 -0.13
CA GLU A 66 12.31 -4.54 -1.20
C GLU A 66 13.40 -5.61 -1.24
N ALA A 67 13.86 -6.10 -0.08
CA ALA A 67 14.84 -7.19 0.00
C ALA A 67 14.29 -8.52 -0.55
N GLU A 68 12.97 -8.71 -0.51
CA GLU A 68 12.24 -9.84 -1.11
C GLU A 68 11.92 -9.61 -2.60
N GLY A 69 12.28 -8.45 -3.17
CA GLY A 69 12.05 -8.10 -4.57
C GLY A 69 10.68 -7.49 -4.86
N HIS A 70 9.92 -7.13 -3.83
CA HIS A 70 8.63 -6.47 -3.97
C HIS A 70 8.79 -4.96 -4.20
N LYS A 71 7.88 -4.37 -4.97
CA LYS A 71 7.80 -2.92 -5.17
C LYS A 71 6.70 -2.36 -4.28
N PRO A 72 6.99 -1.50 -3.31
CA PRO A 72 5.97 -0.93 -2.44
C PRO A 72 5.36 0.36 -2.99
N VAL A 73 4.08 0.57 -2.66
CA VAL A 73 3.35 1.83 -2.84
C VAL A 73 2.63 2.15 -1.55
N LEU A 74 2.64 3.43 -1.17
CA LEU A 74 1.94 3.89 0.01
C LEU A 74 0.61 4.52 -0.37
N ALA A 75 -0.34 4.45 0.55
CA ALA A 75 -1.48 5.32 0.50
C ALA A 75 -1.84 5.83 1.89
N ARG A 76 -2.53 6.97 1.97
CA ARG A 76 -3.12 7.47 3.20
C ARG A 76 -4.61 7.53 3.08
N PHE A 77 -5.29 7.10 4.14
CA PHE A 77 -6.70 7.35 4.35
C PHE A 77 -6.90 7.73 5.82
N TYR A 78 -7.41 8.94 6.06
CA TYR A 78 -7.50 9.55 7.38
C TYR A 78 -6.18 9.48 8.16
N GLU A 79 -6.20 8.82 9.33
CA GLU A 79 -5.08 8.71 10.27
C GLU A 79 -4.30 7.40 10.07
N ARG A 80 -4.34 6.81 8.88
CA ARG A 80 -3.65 5.55 8.59
C ARG A 80 -2.84 5.62 7.29
N ILE A 81 -1.68 4.98 7.33
CA ILE A 81 -0.84 4.70 6.18
C ILE A 81 -1.07 3.24 5.77
N TYR A 82 -1.36 3.01 4.51
CA TYR A 82 -1.53 1.71 3.89
C TYR A 82 -0.29 1.42 3.06
N ILE A 83 0.19 0.18 3.13
CA ILE A 83 1.30 -0.34 2.36
C ILE A 83 0.71 -1.36 1.39
N TYR A 84 0.93 -1.11 0.11
CA TYR A 84 0.66 -2.04 -0.98
C TYR A 84 1.99 -2.52 -1.55
N ALA A 85 2.02 -3.73 -2.09
CA ALA A 85 3.23 -4.25 -2.72
C ALA A 85 2.92 -5.22 -3.86
N THR A 86 3.82 -5.31 -4.83
CA THR A 86 3.74 -6.32 -5.89
C THR A 86 4.07 -7.70 -5.38
N GLY A 87 3.47 -8.75 -5.95
CA GLY A 87 3.87 -10.14 -5.68
C GLY A 87 3.62 -10.66 -4.25
N VAL A 88 2.96 -9.88 -3.39
CA VAL A 88 2.58 -10.33 -2.04
C VAL A 88 1.27 -11.11 -2.07
N THR A 89 1.15 -12.11 -1.21
CA THR A 89 -0.12 -12.83 -1.02
C THR A 89 -1.17 -11.87 -0.45
N PRO A 90 -2.36 -11.72 -1.08
CA PRO A 90 -3.38 -10.82 -0.59
C PRO A 90 -3.86 -11.23 0.81
N ILE A 91 -3.88 -10.28 1.75
CA ILE A 91 -4.48 -10.51 3.07
C ILE A 91 -5.99 -10.66 2.89
N GLY A 92 -6.52 -11.82 3.29
CA GLY A 92 -7.91 -12.19 3.07
C GLY A 92 -8.14 -13.24 1.98
N ALA A 93 -7.10 -13.67 1.24
CA ALA A 93 -7.16 -14.80 0.30
C ALA A 93 -7.34 -16.18 1.00
N GLY A 94 -7.59 -16.19 2.31
CA GLY A 94 -7.73 -17.38 3.15
C GLY A 94 -9.10 -17.55 3.78
N LYS A 95 -10.18 -17.47 3.00
CA LYS A 95 -11.36 -18.38 3.06
C LYS A 95 -12.31 -18.04 1.91
N PRO A 96 -12.65 -18.98 1.00
CA PRO A 96 -13.84 -18.79 0.18
C PRO A 96 -15.08 -18.72 1.10
N PRO A 97 -16.11 -17.91 0.77
CA PRO A 97 -17.36 -17.95 1.49
C PRO A 97 -18.04 -19.29 1.20
N GLY A 98 -18.01 -20.19 2.18
CA GLY A 98 -18.76 -21.45 2.16
C GLY A 98 -17.87 -22.68 2.07
N SER A 99 -17.65 -23.32 3.21
CA SER A 99 -17.52 -24.77 3.33
C SER A 99 -18.15 -25.17 4.66
#